data_AF-Q63RU2-F1
#
_entry.id   AF-Q63RU2-F1
#
_cell.length_a   1.000
_cell.length_b   1.000
_cell.length_c   1.000
_cell.angle_alpha   90.00
_cell.angle_beta   90.00
_cell.angle_gamma   90.00
#
_symmetry.space_group_name_H-M   'P 1'
#
loop_
_entity.id
_entity.type
_entity.pdbx_description
1 polymer ?
#
loop_
_entity_poly.entity_id
_entity_poly.type
_entity_poly.pdbx_seq_one_letter_code
_entity_poly.pdbx_strand_id
1 'polypeptide(L)' 'MTRLIRLTGCQRAALNGTEIDGRVFVQLDVVNTLPDGEESLTRMLISAERAGALAARDDVGPARLERS' A
#
# COMPACT_ATOMS: atom_id res chain seq x y z
N MET A 1 -14.54 -5.54 -2.49
CA MET A 1 -13.65 -6.71 -2.30
C MET A 1 -12.26 -6.17 -2.04
N THR A 2 -11.93 -5.92 -0.77
CA THR A 2 -10.67 -5.28 -0.39
C THR A 2 -9.59 -6.34 -0.35
N ARG A 3 -8.58 -6.24 -1.22
CA ARG A 3 -7.41 -7.12 -1.16
C ARG A 3 -6.49 -6.57 -0.09
N LEU A 4 -6.64 -7.09 1.13
CA LEU A 4 -5.69 -6.82 2.21
C LEU A 4 -4.32 -7.34 1.76
N ILE A 5 -3.37 -6.43 1.52
CA ILE A 5 -1.97 -6.81 1.34
C ILE A 5 -1.43 -7.15 2.73
N ARG A 6 -1.56 -8.43 3.10
CA ARG A 6 -0.92 -8.96 4.30
C ARG A 6 0.55 -9.22 3.98
N LEU A 7 1.45 -8.54 4.69
CA LEU A 7 2.86 -8.95 4.71
C LEU A 7 2.93 -10.35 5.34
N THR A 8 3.61 -11.28 4.68
CA THR A 8 3.75 -12.67 5.13
C THR A 8 5.21 -13.08 5.20
N GLY A 9 5.56 -13.97 6.13
CA GLY A 9 6.92 -14.49 6.27
C GLY A 9 7.94 -13.39 6.56
N CYS A 10 8.98 -13.30 5.73
CA CYS A 10 10.13 -12.40 5.87
C CYS A 10 9.93 -11.04 5.18
N GLN A 11 8.68 -10.66 4.90
CA GLN A 11 8.36 -9.40 4.24
C GLN A 11 8.31 -8.24 5.26
N ARG A 12 8.91 -7.11 4.90
CA ARG A 12 8.85 -5.85 5.65
C ARG A 12 8.43 -4.75 4.71
N ALA A 13 7.68 -3.77 5.20
CA ALA A 13 7.37 -2.58 4.42
C ALA A 13 7.54 -1.31 5.26
N ALA A 14 8.02 -0.25 4.62
CA ALA A 14 8.10 1.08 5.18
C ALA A 14 7.26 2.03 4.32
N LEU A 15 6.40 2.80 4.98
CA LEU A 15 5.56 3.82 4.35
C LEU A 15 6.08 5.19 4.77
N ASN A 16 6.44 6.03 3.80
CA ASN A 16 6.98 7.36 4.04
C ASN A 16 6.30 8.39 3.12
N GLY A 17 6.23 9.64 3.57
CA GLY A 17 5.96 10.77 2.68
C GLY A 17 7.27 11.27 2.07
N THR A 18 7.27 11.61 0.78
CA THR A 18 8.42 12.22 0.12
C THR A 18 7.97 13.31 -0.85
N GLU A 19 8.85 14.27 -1.12
CA GLU A 19 8.66 15.29 -2.15
C GLU A 19 9.69 15.10 -3.26
N ILE A 20 9.24 15.14 -4.52
CA ILE A 20 10.09 15.03 -5.70
C ILE A 20 9.63 16.13 -6.68
N ASP A 21 10.54 17.01 -7.07
CA ASP A 21 10.27 18.14 -7.97
C ASP A 21 9.04 18.98 -7.56
N GLY A 22 8.91 19.25 -6.26
CA GLY A 22 7.79 20.04 -5.70
C GLY A 22 6.47 19.28 -5.58
N ARG A 23 6.45 17.97 -5.82
CA ARG A 23 5.25 17.13 -5.77
C ARG A 23 5.34 16.10 -4.65
N VAL A 24 4.25 15.97 -3.89
CA VAL A 24 4.16 15.03 -2.77
C VAL A 24 3.79 13.64 -3.27
N PHE A 25 4.53 12.64 -2.79
CA PHE A 25 4.30 11.22 -3.02
C PHE A 25 4.25 10.48 -1.69
N VAL A 26 3.47 9.40 -1.68
CA VAL A 26 3.58 8.33 -0.71
C VAL A 26 4.57 7.31 -1.26
N GLN A 27 5.70 7.14 -0.59
CA GLN A 27 6.68 6.11 -0.89
C GLN A 27 6.37 4.85 -0.08
N LEU A 28 6.31 3.72 -0.78
CA LEU A 28 6.21 2.39 -0.18
C LEU A 28 7.45 1.58 -0.57
N ASP A 29 8.26 1.24 0.42
CA ASP A 29 9.40 0.35 0.27
C ASP A 29 9.00 -1.02 0.80
N VAL A 30 9.08 -2.06 -0.04
CA VAL A 30 8.80 -3.45 0.33
C VAL A 30 10.09 -4.24 0.23
N VAL A 31 10.53 -4.81 1.34
CA VAL A 31 11.67 -5.72 1.39
C VAL A 31 11.17 -7.14 1.54
N ASN A 32 11.66 -8.04 0.70
CA ASN A 32 11.38 -9.46 0.77
C ASN A 32 12.69 -10.24 0.89
N THR A 33 12.84 -11.03 1.95
CA THR A 33 13.94 -12.00 2.05
C THR A 33 13.60 -13.23 1.22
N LEU A 34 14.47 -13.55 0.26
CA LEU A 34 14.37 -14.70 -0.63
C LEU A 34 14.79 -16.00 0.10
N PRO A 35 14.48 -17.19 -0.46
CA PRO A 35 14.80 -18.47 0.19
C PRO A 35 16.30 -18.71 0.43
N ASP A 36 17.18 -18.06 -0.33
CA ASP A 36 18.63 -18.10 -0.18
C ASP A 36 19.16 -17.09 0.86
N GLY A 37 18.27 -16.30 1.47
CA GLY A 37 18.60 -15.29 2.46
C GLY A 37 18.88 -13.90 1.88
N GLU A 38 18.92 -13.74 0.56
CA GLU A 38 19.10 -12.44 -0.08
C GLU A 38 17.88 -11.53 0.10
N GLU A 39 18.10 -10.21 0.15
CA GLU A 39 17.02 -9.23 0.27
C GLU A 39 16.71 -8.57 -1.07
N SER A 40 15.44 -8.62 -1.47
CA SER A 40 14.92 -7.89 -2.62
C SER A 40 14.11 -6.68 -2.16
N LEU A 41 14.50 -5.48 -2.61
CA LEU A 41 13.79 -4.23 -2.36
C LEU A 41 12.99 -3.83 -3.59
N THR A 42 11.69 -3.59 -3.40
CA THR A 42 10.82 -2.91 -4.36
C THR A 42 10.38 -1.58 -3.79
N ARG A 43 10.63 -0.48 -4.51
CA ARG A 43 10.15 0.87 -4.15
C ARG A 43 9.04 1.31 -5.09
N MET A 44 7.94 1.78 -4.52
CA MET A 44 6.82 2.35 -5.25
C MET A 44 6.60 3.81 -4.82
N LEU A 45 6.37 4.68 -5.80
CA LEU A 45 5.96 6.07 -5.57
C LEU A 45 4.52 6.22 -6.01
N ILE A 46 3.66 6.59 -5.07
CA ILE A 46 2.22 6.74 -5.28
C ILE A 46 1.91 8.23 -5.14
N SER A 47 1.32 8.85 -6.17
CA SER A 47 0.93 10.25 -6.06
C SER A 47 -0.11 10.44 -4.95
N ALA A 48 -0.15 11.62 -4.33
CA ALA A 48 -1.10 11.91 -3.26
C ALA A 48 -2.56 11.67 -3.68
N GLU A 49 -2.93 11.98 -4.92
CA GLU A 49 -4.28 11.76 -5.43
C GLU A 49 -4.63 10.27 -5.50
N ARG A 50 -3.70 9.43 -5.98
CA ARG A 50 -3.90 7.98 -6.06
C ARG A 50 -3.92 7.33 -4.68
N ALA A 51 -3.10 7.82 -3.75
CA ALA A 51 -3.11 7.36 -2.36
C ALA A 51 -4.45 7.70 -1.67
N GLY A 52 -4.95 8.92 -1.87
CA GLY A 52 -6.26 9.34 -1.36
C GLY A 52 -7.42 8.53 -1.96
N ALA A 53 -7.39 8.26 -3.26
CA ALA A 53 -8.38 7.41 -3.92
C ALA A 53 -8.36 5.96 -3.41
N LEU A 54 -7.19 5.45 -2.98
CA LEU A 54 -7.10 4.14 -2.35
C LEU A 54 -7.73 4.13 -0.96
N ALA A 55 -7.45 5.16 -0.14
CA ALA A 55 -8.03 5.29 1.20
C ALA A 55 -9.56 5.44 1.18
N ALA A 56 -10.10 6.28 0.29
CA ALA A 56 -11.53 6.52 0.17
C ALA A 56 -12.36 5.28 -0.23
N ARG A 57 -11.73 4.27 -0.86
CA ARG A 57 -12.41 3.02 -1.22
C ARG A 57 -12.63 2.09 -0.03
N ASP A 58 -11.86 2.26 1.05
CA ASP A 58 -12.04 1.48 2.29
C ASP A 58 -13.11 2.08 3.20
N ASP A 59 -13.43 3.37 3.06
CA ASP A 59 -14.49 4.05 3.86
C ASP A 59 -15.92 3.70 3.40
N VAL A 60 -16.10 3.04 2.26
CA VAL A 60 -17.41 2.52 1.83
C VAL A 60 -17.65 1.16 2.48
N GLY A 61 -18.18 1.18 3.71
CA GLY A 61 -18.63 0.00 4.43
C GLY A 61 -19.66 -0.84 3.64
N PRO A 62 -19.88 -2.12 4.01
CA PRO A 62 -20.79 -3.00 3.29
C PRO A 62 -22.20 -2.37 3.28
N ALA A 63 -22.74 -2.12 2.09
CA ALA A 63 -24.12 -1.72 1.91
C ALA A 63 -25.01 -2.76 2.61
N ARG A 64 -25.69 -2.35 3.68
CA ARG A 64 -26.69 -3.14 4.37
C ARG A 64 -27.75 -3.49 3.33
N LEU A 65 -27.78 -4.76 2.92
CA LEU A 65 -28.85 -5.27 2.05
C LEU A 65 -30.14 -5.20 2.87
N GLU A 66 -30.94 -4.17 2.63
CA GLU A 66 -32.33 -4.09 3.09
C GLU A 66 -33.07 -5.27 2.47
N ARG A 67 -33.31 -6.32 3.27
CA ARG A 67 -34.17 -7.45 2.90
C ARG A 67 -35.62 -6.95 2.93
N SER A 68 -36.21 -6.82 1.76
CA SER A 68 -37.67 -6.77 1.59
C SER A 68 -38.29 -8.14 1.79
#